data_AF-A0A5C6LT54-F1
#
_entry.id   AF-A0A5C6LT54-F1
#
_cell.length_a   1.000
_cell.length_b   1.000
_cell.length_c   1.000
_cell.angle_alpha   90.00
_cell.angle_beta   90.00
_cell.angle_gamma   90.00
#
_symmetry.space_group_name_H-M   'P 1'
#
loop_
_entity.id
_entity.type
_entity.pdbx_description
1 polymer ?
#
loop_
_entity_poly.entity_id
_entity_poly.type
_entity_poly.pdbx_seq_one_letter_code
_entity_poly.pdbx_strand_id
1 'polypeptide(L)'
;MNTITTLDVPALPPAIRHQTLIQTFEALLPGESFIIHNDHDPRPLYYELLSKKGNILTFEYLQNGPDIWRVVVKKRIQSPDQITVADIAAADYRKAEVFGKYGIDFCCGGNITLKEAAAQAGITTETLVTALEAATKNTSFHSEKNFIDQTADKLIDYIVSTHHRYVKENIPVIEQLVTKVAKVHRAEQAGLQQLETATRSFLKDLQLHLHKEEHILFPAILQLTKDPHDVSRRGLVLSAVKLMRAEHESSGEELHAFRQLTNNYTLPESACNTYAFLFNKMKEFEADLLIHIHLENNILFPKAVQLKQQLSQ
;
A
#
# COMPACT_ATOMS: atom_id res chain seq x y z
N MET A 1 -7.32 -35.76 8.02
CA MET A 1 -7.86 -34.62 7.24
C MET A 1 -8.40 -33.64 8.26
N ASN A 2 -7.72 -32.53 8.55
CA ASN A 2 -8.29 -31.50 9.42
C ASN A 2 -9.43 -30.83 8.67
N THR A 3 -10.65 -31.00 9.17
CA THR A 3 -11.83 -30.29 8.68
C THR A 3 -11.68 -28.81 9.02
N ILE A 4 -11.45 -27.98 8.00
CA ILE A 4 -11.46 -26.52 8.16
C ILE A 4 -12.87 -26.10 8.54
N THR A 5 -13.02 -25.47 9.71
CA THR A 5 -14.34 -25.07 10.23
C THR A 5 -14.92 -23.96 9.35
N THR A 6 -16.19 -24.08 8.96
CA THR A 6 -16.91 -23.04 8.21
C THR A 6 -17.84 -22.28 9.15
N LEU A 7 -17.68 -20.96 9.18
CA LEU A 7 -18.54 -20.04 9.91
C LEU A 7 -19.57 -19.43 8.95
N ASP A 8 -20.83 -19.81 9.13
CA ASP A 8 -21.96 -19.29 8.38
C ASP A 8 -22.44 -17.97 8.97
N VAL A 9 -21.98 -16.85 8.40
CA VAL A 9 -22.21 -15.51 8.94
C VAL A 9 -23.68 -15.08 8.86
N PRO A 10 -24.43 -15.33 7.77
CA PRO A 10 -25.86 -15.07 7.70
C PRO A 10 -26.68 -15.74 8.81
N ALA A 11 -26.26 -16.92 9.27
CA ALA A 11 -26.92 -17.65 10.36
C ALA A 11 -26.70 -17.03 11.75
N LEU A 12 -25.73 -16.13 11.90
CA LEU A 12 -25.48 -15.43 13.17
C LEU A 12 -26.35 -14.17 13.32
N PRO A 13 -26.77 -13.80 14.54
CA PRO A 13 -27.42 -12.52 14.81
C PRO A 13 -26.55 -11.33 14.37
N PRO A 14 -27.11 -10.32 13.67
CA PRO A 14 -26.33 -9.22 13.10
C PRO A 14 -25.41 -8.51 14.09
N ALA A 15 -25.87 -8.33 15.34
CA ALA A 15 -25.13 -7.64 16.40
C ALA A 15 -23.83 -8.33 16.80
N ILE A 16 -23.68 -9.65 16.57
CA ILE A 16 -22.49 -10.41 17.00
C ILE A 16 -21.63 -10.92 15.84
N ARG A 17 -22.11 -10.85 14.58
CA ARG A 17 -21.40 -11.37 13.39
C ARG A 17 -19.94 -10.95 13.37
N HIS A 18 -19.71 -9.65 13.52
CA HIS A 18 -18.39 -9.04 13.46
C HIS A 18 -17.49 -9.48 14.62
N GLN A 19 -18.01 -9.43 15.84
CA GLN A 19 -17.30 -9.89 17.04
C GLN A 19 -16.92 -11.37 16.94
N THR A 20 -17.84 -12.23 16.48
CA THR A 20 -17.59 -13.65 16.30
C THR A 20 -16.50 -13.92 15.26
N LEU A 21 -16.47 -13.16 14.16
CA LEU A 21 -15.42 -13.28 13.14
C LEU A 21 -14.03 -12.94 13.70
N ILE A 22 -13.93 -11.85 14.46
CA ILE A 22 -12.67 -11.44 15.10
C ILE A 22 -12.24 -12.46 16.15
N GLN A 23 -13.15 -12.87 17.03
CA GLN A 23 -12.85 -13.85 18.09
C GLN A 23 -12.43 -15.20 17.51
N THR A 24 -13.10 -15.66 16.45
CA THR A 24 -12.72 -16.88 15.73
C THR A 24 -11.29 -16.77 15.20
N PHE A 25 -10.93 -15.64 14.58
CA PHE A 25 -9.57 -15.41 14.11
C PHE A 25 -8.53 -15.33 15.25
N GLU A 26 -8.85 -14.66 16.34
CA GLU A 26 -7.96 -14.54 17.51
C GLU A 26 -7.68 -15.89 18.15
N ALA A 27 -8.69 -16.77 18.21
CA ALA A 27 -8.61 -18.11 18.75
C ALA A 27 -7.80 -19.09 17.89
N LEU A 28 -7.56 -18.80 16.61
CA LEU A 28 -6.71 -19.65 15.76
C LEU A 28 -5.29 -19.73 16.33
N LEU A 29 -4.73 -20.94 16.34
CA LEU A 29 -3.29 -21.13 16.45
C LEU A 29 -2.60 -20.73 15.13
N PRO A 30 -1.33 -20.33 15.16
CA PRO A 30 -0.57 -20.08 13.95
C PRO A 30 -0.62 -21.27 12.98
N GLY A 31 -0.97 -21.03 11.72
CA GLY A 31 -1.16 -22.06 10.70
C GLY A 31 -2.59 -22.59 10.56
N GLU A 32 -3.47 -22.34 11.53
CA GLU A 32 -4.88 -22.73 11.45
C GLU A 32 -5.70 -21.75 10.60
N SER A 33 -6.84 -22.24 10.12
CA SER A 33 -7.76 -21.47 9.28
C SER A 33 -9.22 -21.80 9.56
N PHE A 34 -10.09 -20.90 9.14
CA PHE A 34 -11.53 -21.11 9.04
C PHE A 34 -12.04 -20.55 7.71
N ILE A 35 -13.22 -21.00 7.28
CA ILE A 35 -13.91 -20.47 6.10
C ILE A 35 -15.02 -19.53 6.56
N ILE A 36 -15.03 -18.32 6.03
CA ILE A 36 -16.18 -17.42 6.09
C ILE A 36 -17.13 -17.81 4.97
N HIS A 37 -18.39 -18.07 5.31
CA HIS A 37 -19.50 -18.12 4.36
C HIS A 37 -20.39 -16.89 4.60
N ASN A 38 -20.58 -16.06 3.58
CA ASN A 38 -21.29 -14.79 3.71
C ASN A 38 -22.11 -14.44 2.47
N ASP A 39 -23.16 -13.63 2.66
CA ASP A 39 -24.05 -13.12 1.60
C ASP A 39 -23.51 -11.84 0.92
N HIS A 40 -22.35 -11.36 1.36
CA HIS A 40 -21.62 -10.23 0.76
C HIS A 40 -20.11 -10.40 0.93
N ASP A 41 -19.32 -9.64 0.17
CA ASP A 41 -17.85 -9.70 0.23
C ASP A 41 -17.34 -9.36 1.65
N PRO A 42 -16.66 -10.29 2.35
CA PRO A 42 -16.12 -10.05 3.69
C PRO A 42 -14.80 -9.27 3.68
N ARG A 43 -14.33 -8.75 2.53
CA ARG A 43 -13.10 -7.92 2.42
C ARG A 43 -12.94 -6.82 3.47
N PRO A 44 -14.00 -6.13 3.95
CA PRO A 44 -13.84 -5.16 5.02
C PRO A 44 -13.21 -5.74 6.29
N LEU A 45 -13.52 -6.99 6.64
CA LEU A 45 -12.91 -7.71 7.77
C LEU A 45 -11.41 -7.93 7.55
N TYR A 46 -11.00 -8.28 6.33
CA TYR A 46 -9.58 -8.44 5.99
C TYR A 46 -8.80 -7.18 6.33
N TYR A 47 -9.27 -6.02 5.85
CA TYR A 47 -8.59 -4.75 6.10
C TYR A 47 -8.61 -4.35 7.58
N GLU A 48 -9.65 -4.72 8.33
CA GLU A 48 -9.68 -4.46 9.76
C GLU A 48 -8.65 -5.29 10.52
N LEU A 49 -8.60 -6.59 10.25
CA LEU A 49 -7.62 -7.46 10.87
C LEU A 49 -6.20 -7.03 10.47
N LEU A 50 -5.99 -6.65 9.21
CA LEU A 50 -4.72 -6.11 8.72
C LEU A 50 -4.32 -4.84 9.47
N SER A 51 -5.24 -3.88 9.64
CA SER A 51 -4.98 -2.63 10.35
C SER A 51 -4.72 -2.83 11.84
N LYS A 52 -5.49 -3.70 12.52
CA LYS A 52 -5.39 -3.90 13.97
C LYS A 52 -4.29 -4.87 14.38
N LYS A 53 -3.97 -5.86 13.55
CA LYS A 53 -3.11 -6.97 13.90
C LYS A 53 -1.86 -7.08 13.03
N GLY A 54 -1.74 -6.29 11.96
CA GLY A 54 -0.70 -6.43 10.94
C GLY A 54 -1.03 -7.54 9.93
N ASN A 55 -0.08 -7.85 9.04
CA ASN A 55 -0.23 -8.86 7.97
C ASN A 55 -0.05 -10.30 8.51
N ILE A 56 -0.71 -10.60 9.62
CA ILE A 56 -0.59 -11.88 10.35
C ILE A 56 -1.53 -12.97 9.85
N LEU A 57 -2.19 -12.72 8.71
CA LEU A 57 -3.20 -13.60 8.16
C LEU A 57 -3.11 -13.68 6.62
N THR A 58 -3.71 -14.71 6.04
CA THR A 58 -4.03 -14.75 4.60
C THR A 58 -5.54 -14.77 4.42
N PHE A 59 -6.01 -14.18 3.32
CA PHE A 59 -7.42 -13.98 3.04
C PHE A 59 -7.69 -14.38 1.58
N GLU A 60 -8.05 -15.63 1.37
CA GLU A 60 -8.12 -16.25 0.04
C GLU A 60 -9.56 -16.54 -0.33
N TYR A 61 -10.00 -16.02 -1.47
CA TYR A 61 -11.35 -16.28 -1.97
C TYR A 61 -11.42 -17.68 -2.60
N LEU A 62 -12.27 -18.53 -2.03
CA LEU A 62 -12.70 -19.79 -2.65
C LEU A 62 -13.83 -19.56 -3.65
N GLN A 63 -14.66 -18.54 -3.40
CA GLN A 63 -15.79 -18.18 -4.26
C GLN A 63 -16.06 -16.68 -4.18
N ASN A 64 -16.21 -16.06 -5.35
CA ASN A 64 -16.40 -14.62 -5.53
C ASN A 64 -17.81 -14.29 -6.03
N GLY A 65 -18.79 -14.21 -5.12
CA GLY A 65 -20.13 -13.63 -5.37
C GLY A 65 -20.86 -14.13 -6.65
N PRO A 66 -21.93 -13.42 -7.09
CA PRO A 66 -22.58 -12.30 -6.39
C PRO A 66 -23.37 -12.73 -5.15
N ASP A 67 -23.90 -13.96 -5.13
CA ASP A 67 -24.83 -14.43 -4.10
C ASP A 67 -24.12 -15.04 -2.87
N ILE A 68 -22.96 -15.67 -3.08
CA ILE A 68 -22.22 -16.38 -2.04
C ILE A 68 -20.75 -16.01 -2.11
N TRP A 69 -20.20 -15.64 -0.95
CA TRP A 69 -18.79 -15.36 -0.75
C TRP A 69 -18.22 -16.38 0.20
N ARG A 70 -17.18 -17.09 -0.26
CA ARG A 70 -16.44 -18.05 0.56
C ARG A 70 -14.99 -17.63 0.61
N VAL A 71 -14.49 -17.37 1.81
CA VAL A 71 -13.11 -16.93 2.03
C VAL A 71 -12.44 -17.81 3.07
N VAL A 72 -11.26 -18.33 2.77
CA VAL A 72 -10.38 -18.92 3.77
C VAL A 72 -9.61 -17.80 4.46
N VAL A 73 -9.78 -17.71 5.78
CA VAL A 73 -8.96 -16.86 6.64
C VAL A 73 -8.01 -17.76 7.40
N LYS A 74 -6.72 -17.58 7.21
CA LYS A 74 -5.67 -18.38 7.86
C LYS A 74 -4.80 -17.47 8.71
N LYS A 75 -4.51 -17.86 9.96
CA LYS A 75 -3.49 -17.20 10.77
C LYS A 75 -2.12 -17.66 10.29
N ARG A 76 -1.23 -16.74 9.93
CA ARG A 76 0.11 -17.10 9.46
C ARG A 76 0.90 -17.78 10.58
N ILE A 77 1.74 -18.73 10.21
CA ILE A 77 2.77 -19.25 11.13
C ILE A 77 3.80 -18.12 11.24
N GLN A 78 3.86 -17.42 12.35
CA GLN A 78 4.92 -16.44 12.57
C GLN A 78 6.17 -17.17 13.07
N SER A 79 6.98 -17.65 12.14
CA SER A 79 8.41 -17.71 12.40
C SER A 79 8.97 -16.28 12.29
N PRO A 80 9.93 -15.86 13.12
CA PRO A 80 10.62 -14.57 12.95
C PRO A 80 11.14 -14.35 11.52
N ASP A 81 11.47 -15.45 10.85
CA ASP A 81 11.95 -15.50 9.46
C ASP A 81 10.85 -15.31 8.40
N GLN A 82 9.57 -15.24 8.78
CA GLN A 82 8.41 -15.09 7.88
C GLN A 82 7.68 -13.75 8.03
N ILE A 83 8.14 -12.86 8.93
CA ILE A 83 7.61 -11.49 9.01
C ILE A 83 7.94 -10.77 7.71
N THR A 84 6.90 -10.25 7.04
CA THR A 84 7.06 -9.57 5.76
C THR A 84 7.39 -8.10 5.93
N VAL A 85 7.89 -7.46 4.87
CA VAL A 85 8.11 -6.01 4.85
C VAL A 85 6.78 -5.27 5.07
N ALA A 86 5.69 -5.75 4.48
CA ALA A 86 4.35 -5.19 4.68
C ALA A 86 3.90 -5.26 6.16
N ASP A 87 4.16 -6.37 6.85
CA ASP A 87 3.90 -6.49 8.30
C ASP A 87 4.61 -5.40 9.09
N ILE A 88 5.88 -5.18 8.77
CA ILE A 88 6.76 -4.28 9.51
C ILE A 88 6.35 -2.82 9.27
N ALA A 89 6.03 -2.47 8.02
CA ALA A 89 5.59 -1.12 7.66
C ALA A 89 4.21 -0.79 8.27
N ALA A 90 3.28 -1.75 8.26
CA ALA A 90 1.96 -1.58 8.86
C ALA A 90 2.04 -1.42 10.39
N ALA A 91 2.99 -2.08 11.05
CA ALA A 91 3.17 -1.99 12.50
C ALA A 91 3.85 -0.67 12.95
N ASP A 92 4.66 -0.05 12.10
CA ASP A 92 5.37 1.19 12.42
C ASP A 92 5.66 2.01 11.16
N TYR A 93 4.94 3.12 10.99
CA TYR A 93 5.12 4.03 9.87
C TYR A 93 6.58 4.52 9.70
N ARG A 94 7.35 4.66 10.78
CA ARG A 94 8.77 5.09 10.68
C ARG A 94 9.62 4.08 9.93
N LYS A 95 9.21 2.80 9.94
CA LYS A 95 9.87 1.73 9.19
C LYS A 95 9.49 1.75 7.71
N ALA A 96 8.29 2.23 7.37
CA ALA A 96 7.91 2.50 5.98
C ALA A 96 8.86 3.53 5.34
N GLU A 97 9.21 4.61 6.05
CA GLU A 97 10.21 5.58 5.58
C GLU A 97 11.58 4.95 5.32
N VAL A 98 12.00 3.98 6.16
CA VAL A 98 13.25 3.22 5.95
C VAL A 98 13.17 2.36 4.70
N PHE A 99 12.08 1.61 4.49
CA PHE A 99 11.91 0.80 3.29
C PHE A 99 11.90 1.64 2.01
N GLY A 100 11.19 2.77 2.03
CA GLY A 100 11.19 3.74 0.93
C GLY A 100 12.59 4.22 0.58
N LYS A 101 13.42 4.55 1.58
CA LYS A 101 14.82 4.97 1.37
C LYS A 101 15.66 3.93 0.62
N TYR A 102 15.41 2.65 0.84
CA TYR A 102 16.10 1.56 0.15
C TYR A 102 15.39 1.11 -1.13
N GLY A 103 14.23 1.69 -1.46
CA GLY A 103 13.48 1.29 -2.64
C GLY A 103 12.79 -0.06 -2.51
N ILE A 104 12.51 -0.46 -1.28
CA ILE A 104 11.83 -1.72 -0.99
C ILE A 104 10.34 -1.43 -1.10
N ASP A 105 9.63 -2.13 -1.99
CA ASP A 105 8.18 -2.06 -2.07
C ASP A 105 7.56 -2.81 -0.87
N PHE A 106 6.98 -2.05 0.05
CA PHE A 106 6.31 -2.55 1.24
C PHE A 106 4.78 -2.47 1.14
N CYS A 107 4.26 -2.06 -0.01
CA CYS A 107 2.85 -1.74 -0.23
C CYS A 107 2.16 -2.76 -1.12
N CYS A 108 2.65 -2.93 -2.35
CA CYS A 108 2.05 -3.79 -3.36
C CYS A 108 2.79 -5.15 -3.37
N GLY A 109 4.13 -5.12 -3.47
CA GLY A 109 5.02 -6.27 -3.41
C GLY A 109 5.51 -6.67 -2.01
N GLY A 110 4.99 -6.06 -0.94
CA GLY A 110 5.54 -6.17 0.42
C GLY A 110 5.41 -7.55 1.10
N ASN A 111 4.83 -8.56 0.43
CA ASN A 111 4.66 -9.92 0.96
C ASN A 111 5.93 -10.79 0.83
N ILE A 112 7.09 -10.18 1.05
CA ILE A 112 8.41 -10.82 1.05
C ILE A 112 9.09 -10.58 2.41
N THR A 113 10.04 -11.43 2.74
CA THR A 113 10.82 -11.33 3.99
C THR A 113 11.82 -10.16 3.95
N LEU A 114 12.31 -9.73 5.11
CA LEU A 114 13.41 -8.75 5.19
C LEU A 114 14.66 -9.20 4.43
N LYS A 115 14.93 -10.51 4.40
CA LYS A 115 16.08 -11.08 3.70
C LYS A 115 15.95 -10.91 2.19
N GLU A 116 14.80 -11.26 1.64
CA GLU A 116 14.50 -11.11 0.22
C GLU A 116 14.51 -9.63 -0.19
N ALA A 117 13.86 -8.77 0.60
CA ALA A 117 13.83 -7.33 0.37
C ALA A 117 15.21 -6.69 0.38
N ALA A 118 16.07 -7.07 1.34
CA ALA A 118 17.46 -6.61 1.40
C ALA A 118 18.25 -7.04 0.14
N ALA A 119 18.07 -8.30 -0.30
CA ALA A 119 18.71 -8.80 -1.50
C ALA A 119 18.25 -8.04 -2.76
N GLN A 120 16.95 -7.77 -2.91
CA GLN A 120 16.40 -6.99 -4.02
C GLN A 120 16.91 -5.53 -4.02
N ALA A 121 17.07 -4.95 -2.82
CA ALA A 121 17.62 -3.61 -2.65
C ALA A 121 19.16 -3.55 -2.80
N GLY A 122 19.84 -4.68 -2.95
CA GLY A 122 21.30 -4.76 -3.07
C GLY A 122 22.06 -4.45 -1.77
N ILE A 123 21.45 -4.71 -0.61
CA ILE A 123 22.04 -4.50 0.71
C ILE A 123 22.03 -5.79 1.55
N THR A 124 22.79 -5.81 2.66
CA THR A 124 22.72 -6.94 3.60
C THR A 124 21.50 -6.82 4.52
N THR A 125 20.98 -7.97 4.98
CA THR A 125 19.87 -8.01 5.94
C THR A 125 20.22 -7.26 7.24
N GLU A 126 21.46 -7.40 7.73
CA GLU A 126 21.96 -6.66 8.90
C GLU A 126 21.91 -5.14 8.70
N THR A 127 22.25 -4.64 7.51
CA THR A 127 22.18 -3.21 7.19
C THR A 127 20.74 -2.72 7.29
N LEU A 128 19.79 -3.47 6.71
CA LEU A 128 18.38 -3.13 6.74
C LEU A 128 17.82 -3.16 8.17
N VAL A 129 18.10 -4.21 8.93
CA VAL A 129 17.66 -4.35 10.34
C VAL A 129 18.22 -3.20 11.19
N THR A 130 19.50 -2.86 11.03
CA THR A 130 20.12 -1.76 11.77
C THR A 130 19.43 -0.42 11.47
N ALA A 131 19.10 -0.17 10.20
CA ALA A 131 18.38 1.05 9.81
C ALA A 131 16.95 1.10 10.39
N LEU A 132 16.24 -0.03 10.39
CA LEU A 132 14.90 -0.15 10.98
C LEU A 132 14.90 0.07 12.49
N GLU A 133 15.92 -0.43 13.20
CA GLU A 133 16.09 -0.18 14.63
C GLU A 133 16.48 1.27 14.93
N ALA A 134 17.35 1.87 14.12
CA ALA A 134 17.77 3.26 14.31
C ALA A 134 16.60 4.25 14.17
N ALA A 135 15.65 3.97 13.26
CA ALA A 135 14.45 4.79 13.07
C ALA A 135 13.54 4.84 14.31
N THR A 136 13.64 3.85 15.21
CA THR A 136 12.80 3.77 16.41
C THR A 136 13.52 4.16 17.71
N LYS A 137 14.87 4.14 17.74
CA LYS A 137 15.67 4.36 18.96
C LYS A 137 15.78 5.80 19.46
N ASN A 138 15.60 6.82 18.60
CA ASN A 138 15.86 8.23 18.95
C ASN A 138 14.64 9.16 18.89
N THR A 139 13.46 8.60 18.68
CA THR A 139 12.21 9.35 18.77
C THR A 139 11.42 8.74 19.92
N SER A 140 11.12 9.54 20.95
CA SER A 140 9.91 9.23 21.73
C SER A 140 8.78 9.09 20.70
N PHE A 141 7.88 8.13 20.89
CA PHE A 141 6.73 7.93 19.99
C PHE A 141 5.83 9.17 20.13
N HIS A 142 6.29 10.32 19.62
CA HIS A 142 5.54 11.55 19.60
C HIS A 142 4.37 11.24 18.69
N SER A 143 3.18 11.29 19.28
CA SER A 143 1.87 11.01 18.71
C SER A 143 1.56 11.78 17.42
N GLU A 144 2.40 12.72 17.01
CA GLU A 144 2.20 13.62 15.88
C GLU A 144 2.17 12.92 14.51
N LYS A 145 2.81 11.74 14.36
CA LYS A 145 2.76 10.94 13.13
C LYS A 145 2.13 9.54 13.31
N ASN A 146 1.31 9.33 14.34
CA ASN A 146 0.52 8.10 14.41
C ASN A 146 -0.68 8.19 13.45
N PHE A 147 -0.44 7.98 12.15
CA PHE A 147 -1.48 8.07 11.11
C PHE A 147 -2.62 7.08 11.33
N ILE A 148 -2.37 5.97 12.02
CA ILE A 148 -3.39 4.96 12.36
C ILE A 148 -4.51 5.58 13.20
N ASP A 149 -4.19 6.50 14.10
CA ASP A 149 -5.17 7.14 14.99
C ASP A 149 -5.77 8.43 14.41
N GLN A 150 -5.26 8.91 13.27
CA GLN A 150 -5.78 10.13 12.65
C GLN A 150 -7.17 9.93 12.03
N THR A 151 -7.96 11.00 12.02
CA THR A 151 -9.23 11.09 11.32
C THR A 151 -9.00 11.19 9.81
N ALA A 152 -9.99 10.79 9.00
CA ALA A 152 -9.85 10.78 7.55
C ALA A 152 -9.56 12.16 6.95
N ASP A 153 -10.13 13.24 7.51
CA ASP A 153 -9.87 14.62 7.11
C ASP A 153 -8.41 15.02 7.29
N LYS A 154 -7.83 14.78 8.47
CA LYS A 154 -6.42 15.11 8.74
C LYS A 154 -5.47 14.30 7.87
N LEU A 155 -5.79 13.02 7.65
CA LEU A 155 -4.97 12.14 6.82
C LEU A 155 -5.01 12.56 5.34
N ILE A 156 -6.19 12.91 4.81
CA ILE A 156 -6.34 13.46 3.47
C ILE A 156 -5.56 14.77 3.33
N ASP A 157 -5.69 15.70 4.28
CA ASP A 157 -4.97 16.97 4.26
C ASP A 157 -3.45 16.73 4.25
N TYR A 158 -2.96 15.78 5.05
CA TYR A 158 -1.55 15.40 5.07
C TYR A 158 -1.08 14.82 3.73
N ILE A 159 -1.81 13.86 3.17
CA ILE A 159 -1.50 13.23 1.88
C ILE A 159 -1.43 14.28 0.77
N VAL A 160 -2.42 15.17 0.69
CA VAL A 160 -2.47 16.21 -0.35
C VAL A 160 -1.36 17.25 -0.16
N SER A 161 -1.16 17.72 1.08
CA SER A 161 -0.21 18.80 1.35
C SER A 161 1.26 18.35 1.34
N THR A 162 1.52 17.06 1.52
CA THR A 162 2.87 16.48 1.55
C THR A 162 3.16 15.74 0.25
N HIS A 163 2.48 14.62 0.01
CA HIS A 163 2.82 13.70 -1.07
C HIS A 163 2.31 14.18 -2.43
N HIS A 164 1.04 14.57 -2.56
CA HIS A 164 0.52 15.03 -3.86
C HIS A 164 1.22 16.32 -4.32
N ARG A 165 1.49 17.24 -3.38
CA ARG A 165 2.27 18.45 -3.67
C ARG A 165 3.65 18.09 -4.18
N TYR A 166 4.37 17.22 -3.46
CA TYR A 166 5.69 16.77 -3.87
C TYR A 166 5.67 16.11 -5.26
N VAL A 167 4.72 15.21 -5.52
CA VAL A 167 4.57 14.56 -6.83
C VAL A 167 4.36 15.59 -7.94
N LYS A 168 3.41 16.51 -7.77
CA LYS A 168 3.09 17.56 -8.77
C LYS A 168 4.26 18.50 -9.04
N GLU A 169 5.03 18.86 -8.02
CA GLU A 169 6.21 19.72 -8.17
C GLU A 169 7.35 19.01 -8.90
N ASN A 170 7.48 17.68 -8.74
CA ASN A 170 8.62 16.92 -9.25
C ASN A 170 8.38 16.23 -10.60
N ILE A 171 7.13 15.98 -11.01
CA ILE A 171 6.80 15.49 -12.37
C ILE A 171 7.50 16.31 -13.47
N PRO A 172 7.35 17.65 -13.57
CA PRO A 172 7.97 18.40 -14.66
C PRO A 172 9.49 18.35 -14.63
N VAL A 173 10.08 18.22 -13.43
CA VAL A 173 11.54 18.08 -13.27
C VAL A 173 12.00 16.74 -13.83
N ILE A 174 11.33 15.64 -13.47
CA ILE A 174 11.68 14.29 -13.92
C ILE A 174 11.48 14.17 -15.43
N GLU A 175 10.38 14.69 -15.98
CA GLU A 175 10.13 14.69 -17.43
C GLU A 175 11.26 15.39 -18.20
N GLN A 176 11.70 16.56 -17.74
CA GLN A 176 12.81 17.29 -18.37
C GLN A 176 14.13 16.52 -18.29
N LEU A 177 14.41 15.94 -17.13
CA LEU A 177 15.65 15.19 -16.91
C LEU A 177 15.70 13.92 -17.76
N VAL A 178 14.62 13.14 -17.79
CA VAL A 178 14.60 11.86 -18.53
C VAL A 178 14.71 12.10 -20.03
N THR A 179 14.01 13.10 -20.57
CA THR A 179 14.15 13.48 -21.99
C THR A 179 15.56 13.98 -22.31
N LYS A 180 16.18 14.78 -21.43
CA LYS A 180 17.55 15.26 -21.66
C LYS A 180 18.57 14.13 -21.64
N VAL A 181 18.48 13.22 -20.66
CA VAL A 181 19.39 12.08 -20.52
C VAL A 181 19.22 11.12 -21.71
N ALA A 182 17.98 10.76 -22.05
CA ALA A 182 17.72 9.89 -23.20
C ALA A 182 18.21 10.52 -24.50
N LYS A 183 17.97 11.81 -24.73
CA LYS A 183 18.45 12.50 -25.95
C LYS A 183 19.97 12.42 -26.12
N VAL A 184 20.73 12.56 -25.04
CA VAL A 184 22.21 12.59 -25.09
C VAL A 184 22.80 11.18 -25.11
N HIS A 185 22.27 10.25 -24.31
CA HIS A 185 22.94 8.97 -24.04
C HIS A 185 22.29 7.75 -24.73
N ARG A 186 21.13 7.88 -25.40
CA ARG A 186 20.44 6.74 -26.04
C ARG A 186 21.25 5.99 -27.11
N ALA A 187 22.22 6.66 -27.74
CA ALA A 187 23.07 6.03 -28.75
C ALA A 187 23.97 4.95 -28.15
N GLU A 188 24.38 5.12 -26.90
CA GLU A 188 25.23 4.19 -26.15
C GLU A 188 24.39 3.22 -25.31
N GLN A 189 23.15 3.59 -24.97
CA GLN A 189 22.28 2.86 -24.05
C GLN A 189 20.84 2.82 -24.57
N ALA A 190 20.52 1.79 -25.36
CA ALA A 190 19.21 1.62 -25.98
C ALA A 190 18.04 1.63 -24.97
N GLY A 191 18.27 1.16 -23.73
CA GLY A 191 17.28 1.14 -22.66
C GLY A 191 16.75 2.53 -22.25
N LEU A 192 17.50 3.61 -22.50
CA LEU A 192 17.09 4.96 -22.08
C LEU A 192 15.89 5.50 -22.85
N GLN A 193 15.70 5.08 -24.10
CA GLN A 193 14.50 5.47 -24.86
C GLN A 193 13.25 4.80 -24.30
N GLN A 194 13.37 3.53 -23.90
CA GLN A 194 12.29 2.81 -23.24
C GLN A 194 11.98 3.43 -21.88
N LEU A 195 13.02 3.76 -21.10
CA LEU A 195 12.87 4.44 -19.81
C LEU A 195 12.16 5.79 -19.96
N GLU A 196 12.55 6.63 -20.92
CA GLU A 196 11.88 7.91 -21.20
C GLU A 196 10.39 7.71 -21.51
N THR A 197 10.09 6.79 -22.42
CA THR A 197 8.72 6.53 -22.85
C THR A 197 7.86 6.05 -21.68
N ALA A 198 8.36 5.07 -20.91
CA ALA A 198 7.65 4.49 -19.78
C ALA A 198 7.48 5.52 -18.64
N THR A 199 8.52 6.28 -18.32
CA THR A 199 8.47 7.35 -17.30
C THR A 199 7.41 8.39 -17.65
N ARG A 200 7.36 8.86 -18.90
CA ARG A 200 6.38 9.87 -19.31
C ARG A 200 4.94 9.35 -19.29
N SER A 201 4.72 8.09 -19.65
CA SER A 201 3.39 7.47 -19.54
C SER A 201 2.96 7.41 -18.07
N PHE A 202 3.81 6.84 -17.22
CA PHE A 202 3.58 6.73 -15.78
C PHE A 202 3.27 8.06 -15.12
N LEU A 203 4.06 9.11 -15.38
CA LEU A 203 3.83 10.43 -14.76
C LEU A 203 2.49 11.05 -15.20
N LYS A 204 2.06 10.82 -16.44
CA LYS A 204 0.76 11.28 -16.94
C LYS A 204 -0.38 10.52 -16.27
N ASP A 205 -0.27 9.20 -16.15
CA ASP A 205 -1.28 8.37 -15.50
C ASP A 205 -1.38 8.70 -14.01
N LEU A 206 -0.24 8.92 -13.34
CA LEU A 206 -0.18 9.38 -11.96
C LEU A 206 -0.84 10.76 -11.77
N GLN A 207 -0.64 11.73 -12.68
CA GLN A 207 -1.35 13.02 -12.61
C GLN A 207 -2.87 12.86 -12.67
N LEU A 208 -3.36 11.99 -13.56
CA LEU A 208 -4.78 11.70 -13.67
C LEU A 208 -5.30 10.97 -12.42
N HIS A 209 -4.49 10.06 -11.87
CA HIS A 209 -4.76 9.37 -10.60
C HIS A 209 -4.99 10.38 -9.47
N LEU A 210 -4.01 11.25 -9.18
CA LEU A 210 -4.12 12.27 -8.13
C LEU A 210 -5.34 13.19 -8.33
N HIS A 211 -5.68 13.50 -9.59
CA HIS A 211 -6.84 14.33 -9.90
C HIS A 211 -8.15 13.63 -9.48
N LYS A 212 -8.31 12.33 -9.77
CA LYS A 212 -9.47 11.54 -9.35
C LYS A 212 -9.57 11.49 -7.83
N GLU A 213 -8.44 11.37 -7.14
CA GLU A 213 -8.43 11.35 -5.68
C GLU A 213 -8.91 12.67 -5.10
N GLU A 214 -8.27 13.78 -5.48
CA GLU A 214 -8.54 15.10 -4.92
C GLU A 214 -9.94 15.65 -5.28
N HIS A 215 -10.47 15.30 -6.45
CA HIS A 215 -11.71 15.89 -6.95
C HIS A 215 -12.92 14.98 -6.83
N ILE A 216 -12.72 13.67 -6.67
CA ILE A 216 -13.81 12.69 -6.62
C ILE A 216 -13.76 11.88 -5.32
N LEU A 217 -12.68 11.13 -5.07
CA LEU A 217 -12.63 10.18 -3.96
C LEU A 217 -12.54 10.87 -2.59
N PHE A 218 -11.58 11.76 -2.38
CA PHE A 218 -11.38 12.41 -1.08
C PHE A 218 -12.59 13.27 -0.68
N PRO A 219 -13.19 14.10 -1.56
CA PRO A 219 -14.43 14.80 -1.23
C PRO A 219 -15.56 13.84 -0.85
N ALA A 220 -15.64 12.68 -1.51
CA ALA A 220 -16.64 11.67 -1.21
C ALA A 220 -16.43 11.01 0.16
N ILE A 221 -15.17 10.72 0.53
CA ILE A 221 -14.80 10.22 1.86
C ILE A 221 -15.19 11.25 2.92
N LEU A 222 -14.80 12.53 2.73
CA LEU A 222 -15.14 13.61 3.65
C LEU A 222 -16.66 13.77 3.82
N GLN A 223 -17.43 13.64 2.74
CA GLN A 223 -18.89 13.70 2.84
C GLN A 223 -19.46 12.54 3.64
N LEU A 224 -18.95 11.31 3.48
CA LEU A 224 -19.37 10.15 4.28
C LEU A 224 -19.00 10.29 5.77
N THR A 225 -17.94 11.03 6.11
CA THR A 225 -17.64 11.31 7.53
C THR A 225 -18.68 12.23 8.17
N LYS A 226 -19.36 13.06 7.38
CA LYS A 226 -20.39 14.00 7.84
C LYS A 226 -21.79 13.38 7.80
N ASP A 227 -22.08 12.61 6.76
CA ASP A 227 -23.31 11.84 6.59
C ASP A 227 -22.98 10.38 6.29
N PRO A 228 -22.79 9.55 7.34
CA PRO A 228 -22.48 8.14 7.17
C PRO A 228 -23.61 7.34 6.53
N HIS A 229 -24.81 7.91 6.32
CA HIS A 229 -25.97 7.21 5.77
C HIS A 229 -26.14 7.37 4.26
N ASP A 230 -25.39 8.26 3.60
CA ASP A 230 -25.45 8.47 2.15
C ASP A 230 -25.04 7.20 1.37
N VAL A 231 -26.05 6.43 0.92
CA VAL A 231 -25.87 5.16 0.20
C VAL A 231 -25.21 5.38 -1.16
N SER A 232 -25.57 6.46 -1.86
CA SER A 232 -25.01 6.80 -3.16
C SER A 232 -23.51 7.07 -3.04
N ARG A 233 -23.15 7.91 -2.06
CA ARG A 233 -21.76 8.25 -1.80
C ARG A 233 -20.94 7.06 -1.34
N ARG A 234 -21.53 6.17 -0.55
CA ARG A 234 -20.89 4.90 -0.17
C ARG A 234 -20.59 4.04 -1.38
N GLY A 235 -21.54 3.89 -2.30
CA GLY A 235 -21.33 3.17 -3.55
C GLY A 235 -20.17 3.74 -4.38
N LEU A 236 -20.10 5.08 -4.47
CA LEU A 236 -18.99 5.78 -5.14
C LEU A 236 -17.63 5.52 -4.46
N VAL A 237 -17.55 5.63 -3.13
CA VAL A 237 -16.28 5.41 -2.41
C VAL A 237 -15.81 3.96 -2.58
N LEU A 238 -16.71 2.97 -2.48
CA LEU A 238 -16.35 1.56 -2.66
C LEU A 238 -15.81 1.27 -4.06
N SER A 239 -16.44 1.80 -5.10
CA SER A 239 -15.99 1.59 -6.49
C SER A 239 -14.70 2.36 -6.79
N ALA A 240 -14.58 3.60 -6.32
CA ALA A 240 -13.38 4.41 -6.49
C ALA A 240 -12.17 3.81 -5.75
N VAL A 241 -12.31 3.37 -4.49
CA VAL A 241 -11.22 2.70 -3.75
C VAL A 241 -10.75 1.44 -4.47
N LYS A 242 -11.68 0.64 -5.04
CA LYS A 242 -11.31 -0.54 -5.82
C LYS A 242 -10.49 -0.16 -7.06
N LEU A 243 -10.87 0.91 -7.75
CA LEU A 243 -10.14 1.42 -8.91
C LEU A 243 -8.76 1.96 -8.51
N MET A 244 -8.66 2.82 -7.48
CA MET A 244 -7.39 3.40 -7.04
C MET A 244 -6.38 2.31 -6.64
N ARG A 245 -6.82 1.26 -5.94
CA ARG A 245 -5.96 0.12 -5.60
C ARG A 245 -5.43 -0.64 -6.81
N ALA A 246 -6.23 -0.79 -7.87
CA ALA A 246 -5.76 -1.42 -9.10
C ALA A 246 -4.72 -0.54 -9.82
N GLU A 247 -4.90 0.78 -9.78
CA GLU A 247 -3.92 1.73 -10.33
C GLU A 247 -2.63 1.78 -9.50
N HIS A 248 -2.71 1.61 -8.18
CA HIS A 248 -1.52 1.45 -7.32
C HIS A 248 -0.72 0.19 -7.63
N GLU A 249 -1.40 -0.94 -7.89
CA GLU A 249 -0.72 -2.17 -8.30
C GLU A 249 0.04 -1.96 -9.61
N SER A 250 -0.64 -1.39 -10.62
CA SER A 250 -0.02 -1.03 -11.90
C SER A 250 1.17 -0.09 -11.72
N SER A 251 1.04 0.92 -10.85
CA SER A 251 2.12 1.86 -10.54
C SER A 251 3.33 1.14 -9.92
N GLY A 252 3.10 0.17 -9.03
CA GLY A 252 4.15 -0.66 -8.45
C GLY A 252 4.90 -1.50 -9.49
N GLU A 253 4.17 -2.11 -10.42
CA GLU A 253 4.76 -2.87 -11.54
C GLU A 253 5.65 -1.98 -12.43
N GLU A 254 5.21 -0.75 -12.72
CA GLU A 254 5.98 0.22 -13.52
C GLU A 254 7.25 0.69 -12.80
N LEU A 255 7.18 0.96 -11.49
CA LEU A 255 8.35 1.30 -10.67
C LEU A 255 9.38 0.16 -10.66
N HIS A 256 8.92 -1.08 -10.52
CA HIS A 256 9.80 -2.24 -10.63
C HIS A 256 10.44 -2.34 -12.02
N ALA A 257 9.69 -2.08 -13.09
CA ALA A 257 10.24 -2.04 -14.45
C ALA A 257 11.30 -0.94 -14.62
N PHE A 258 11.13 0.24 -13.99
CA PHE A 258 12.15 1.28 -13.98
C PHE A 258 13.45 0.80 -13.31
N ARG A 259 13.36 0.10 -12.18
CA ARG A 259 14.55 -0.50 -11.55
C ARG A 259 15.24 -1.49 -12.47
N GLN A 260 14.49 -2.34 -13.18
CA GLN A 260 15.10 -3.27 -14.14
C GLN A 260 15.81 -2.55 -15.29
N LEU A 261 15.15 -1.56 -15.91
CA LEU A 261 15.72 -0.78 -17.02
C LEU A 261 16.97 0.02 -16.64
N THR A 262 17.08 0.38 -15.36
CA THR A 262 18.16 1.24 -14.83
C THR A 262 19.23 0.46 -14.08
N ASN A 263 19.14 -0.88 -14.05
CA ASN A 263 19.96 -1.72 -13.19
C ASN A 263 19.99 -1.20 -11.74
N ASN A 264 18.80 -1.05 -11.16
CA ASN A 264 18.57 -0.50 -9.83
C ASN A 264 19.13 0.93 -9.66
N TYR A 265 18.93 1.78 -10.66
CA TYR A 265 19.48 3.14 -10.72
C TYR A 265 21.00 3.20 -10.55
N THR A 266 21.72 2.22 -11.08
CA THR A 266 23.19 2.18 -11.08
C THR A 266 23.72 3.03 -12.23
N LEU A 267 24.63 3.95 -11.92
CA LEU A 267 25.20 4.84 -12.93
C LEU A 267 26.24 4.12 -13.78
N PRO A 268 26.18 4.24 -15.12
CA PRO A 268 27.26 3.81 -16.00
C PRO A 268 28.48 4.73 -15.86
N GLU A 269 29.67 4.26 -16.26
CA GLU A 269 30.89 5.07 -16.23
C GLU A 269 30.79 6.36 -17.06
N SER A 270 30.00 6.34 -18.15
CA SER A 270 29.75 7.50 -19.01
C SER A 270 28.70 8.48 -18.47
N ALA A 271 28.18 8.26 -17.24
CA ALA A 271 27.14 9.10 -16.67
C ALA A 271 27.62 10.53 -16.39
N CYS A 272 26.89 11.51 -16.92
CA CYS A 272 27.08 12.91 -16.55
C CYS A 272 26.30 13.27 -15.27
N ASN A 273 26.55 14.46 -14.71
CA ASN A 273 25.85 14.96 -13.52
C ASN A 273 24.33 15.01 -13.69
N THR A 274 23.81 15.30 -14.90
CA THR A 274 22.36 15.28 -15.16
C THR A 274 21.79 13.87 -15.06
N TYR A 275 22.55 12.86 -15.49
CA TYR A 275 22.17 11.45 -15.39
C TYR A 275 22.17 11.02 -13.91
N ALA A 276 23.23 11.34 -13.17
CA ALA A 276 23.29 11.11 -11.73
C ALA A 276 22.11 11.76 -10.98
N PHE A 277 21.77 13.00 -11.35
CA PHE A 277 20.66 13.73 -10.75
C PHE A 277 19.31 13.10 -11.08
N LEU A 278 19.06 12.68 -12.33
CA LEU A 278 17.85 11.95 -12.71
C LEU A 278 17.65 10.70 -11.85
N PHE A 279 18.66 9.84 -11.76
CA PHE A 279 18.55 8.58 -11.01
C PHE A 279 18.34 8.80 -9.52
N ASN A 280 19.00 9.80 -8.93
CA ASN A 280 18.73 10.17 -7.55
C ASN A 280 17.31 10.71 -7.37
N LYS A 281 16.82 11.52 -8.30
CA LYS A 281 15.48 12.08 -8.25
C LYS A 281 14.39 11.01 -8.42
N MET A 282 14.60 10.02 -9.29
CA MET A 282 13.68 8.89 -9.45
C MET A 282 13.61 8.04 -8.18
N LYS A 283 14.75 7.75 -7.53
CA LYS A 283 14.78 7.04 -6.23
C LYS A 283 14.04 7.80 -5.13
N GLU A 284 14.27 9.11 -5.02
CA GLU A 284 13.57 9.98 -4.08
C GLU A 284 12.06 10.00 -4.35
N PHE A 285 11.67 10.09 -5.62
CA PHE A 285 10.26 10.11 -6.04
C PHE A 285 9.54 8.80 -5.75
N GLU A 286 10.17 7.67 -6.06
CA GLU A 286 9.65 6.34 -5.75
C GLU A 286 9.49 6.15 -4.23
N ALA A 287 10.47 6.58 -3.43
CA ALA A 287 10.40 6.48 -1.97
C ALA A 287 9.20 7.24 -1.39
N ASP A 288 8.95 8.46 -1.86
CA ASP A 288 7.79 9.26 -1.45
C ASP A 288 6.47 8.60 -1.88
N LEU A 289 6.40 8.14 -3.14
CA LEU A 289 5.20 7.54 -3.70
C LEU A 289 4.82 6.22 -3.00
N LEU A 290 5.79 5.39 -2.60
CA LEU A 290 5.49 4.18 -1.83
C LEU A 290 4.89 4.50 -0.46
N ILE A 291 5.35 5.57 0.20
CA ILE A 291 4.78 6.04 1.47
C ILE A 291 3.36 6.58 1.26
N HIS A 292 3.15 7.34 0.20
CA HIS A 292 1.82 7.82 -0.20
C HIS A 292 0.84 6.66 -0.38
N ILE A 293 1.18 5.70 -1.24
CA ILE A 293 0.36 4.51 -1.51
C ILE A 293 0.09 3.72 -0.22
N HIS A 294 1.06 3.65 0.70
CA HIS A 294 0.88 2.98 1.99
C HIS A 294 -0.22 3.63 2.82
N LEU A 295 -0.13 4.95 3.00
CA LEU A 295 -1.08 5.72 3.80
C LEU A 295 -2.51 5.54 3.26
N GLU A 296 -2.65 5.42 1.95
CA GLU A 296 -3.93 5.19 1.32
C GLU A 296 -4.42 3.77 1.46
N ASN A 297 -3.64 2.81 0.96
CA ASN A 297 -4.06 1.41 0.89
C ASN A 297 -4.29 0.78 2.26
N ASN A 298 -3.48 1.16 3.25
CA ASN A 298 -3.42 0.51 4.55
C ASN A 298 -4.06 1.34 5.67
N ILE A 299 -4.33 2.64 5.47
CA ILE A 299 -4.91 3.49 6.51
C ILE A 299 -6.19 4.19 6.02
N LEU A 300 -6.10 5.07 5.01
CA LEU A 300 -7.23 5.89 4.58
C LEU A 300 -8.36 5.06 3.95
N PHE A 301 -8.03 4.20 2.98
CA PHE A 301 -9.04 3.41 2.27
C PHE A 301 -9.73 2.39 3.18
N PRO A 302 -9.03 1.64 4.06
CA PRO A 302 -9.69 0.84 5.09
C PRO A 302 -10.66 1.65 5.94
N LYS A 303 -10.24 2.82 6.47
CA LYS A 303 -11.12 3.71 7.24
C LYS A 303 -12.36 4.10 6.44
N ALA A 304 -12.19 4.53 5.20
CA ALA A 304 -13.27 4.96 4.33
C ALA A 304 -14.29 3.84 4.02
N VAL A 305 -13.80 2.61 3.76
CA VAL A 305 -14.64 1.44 3.52
C VAL A 305 -15.35 0.97 4.79
N GLN A 306 -14.70 1.13 5.95
CA GLN A 306 -15.20 0.75 7.27
C GLN A 306 -16.15 1.76 7.91
N LEU A 307 -16.52 2.86 7.25
CA LEU A 307 -17.54 3.82 7.73
C LEU A 307 -18.97 3.20 7.82
N LYS A 308 -19.10 1.92 8.19
CA LYS A 308 -20.35 1.17 8.34
C LYS A 308 -20.81 1.15 9.82
N GLN A 309 -22.11 1.42 9.99
CA GLN A 309 -22.98 1.08 11.13
C GLN A 309 -22.74 1.79 12.49
N GLN A 310 -22.98 3.10 12.55
CA GLN A 310 -23.74 3.65 13.69
C GLN A 310 -25.27 3.50 13.45
N LEU A 311 -25.69 2.30 13.03
CA LEU A 311 -27.08 1.83 12.93
C LEU A 311 -27.01 0.40 13.50
N SER A 312 -27.49 0.09 14.71
CA SER A 312 -28.80 0.43 15.24
C SER A 312 -28.76 0.72 16.75
N GLN A 313 -29.26 1.88 17.18
CA GLN A 313 -30.13 1.99 18.36
C GLN A 313 -31.54 2.28 17.85
#